data_AF-A0AA43XKD2-F1
#
_entry.id   AF-A0AA43XKD2-F1
#
_cell.length_a   1.000
_cell.length_b   1.000
_cell.length_c   1.000
_cell.angle_alpha   90.00
_cell.angle_beta   90.00
_cell.angle_gamma   90.00
#
_symmetry.space_group_name_H-M   'P 1'
#
loop_
_entity.id
_entity.type
_entity.pdbx_description
1 polymer ?
#
loop_
_entity_poly.entity_id
_entity_poly.type
_entity_poly.pdbx_seq_one_letter_code
_entity_poly.pdbx_strand_id
1 'polypeptide(L)'
;MNKTNTDYLMKMTKEYLEGNMDIITYTLDFPHEVESRYDALQKEDKIMAELIYNCLIEDGIHLYDKMPEEEFKQELKEQYQYLTKIYDVRFN
;
A
#
# COMPACT_ATOMS: atom_id res chain seq x y z
N MET A 1 7.05 -18.13 -1.83
CA MET A 1 5.68 -17.59 -1.77
C MET A 1 5.26 -17.25 -3.18
N ASN A 2 4.07 -17.70 -3.61
CA ASN A 2 3.45 -17.10 -4.80
C ASN A 2 3.39 -15.60 -4.54
N LYS A 3 4.02 -14.78 -5.38
CA LYS A 3 3.97 -13.33 -5.25
C LYS A 3 2.59 -12.89 -5.73
N THR A 4 1.60 -12.89 -4.83
CA THR A 4 0.27 -12.33 -5.16
C THR A 4 0.41 -10.84 -5.48
N ASN A 5 -0.58 -10.26 -6.15
CA ASN A 5 -0.59 -8.81 -6.36
C ASN A 5 -0.60 -8.08 -4.99
N THR A 6 -1.30 -8.64 -4.01
CA THR A 6 -1.27 -8.18 -2.60
C THR A 6 0.14 -8.16 -2.03
N ASP A 7 0.91 -9.26 -2.13
CA ASP A 7 2.27 -9.32 -1.60
C ASP A 7 3.21 -8.30 -2.23
N TYR A 8 3.05 -8.10 -3.54
CA TYR A 8 3.85 -7.14 -4.28
C TYR A 8 3.61 -5.71 -3.79
N LEU A 9 2.34 -5.29 -3.69
CA LEU A 9 1.97 -3.96 -3.24
C LEU A 9 2.33 -3.73 -1.76
N MET A 10 2.09 -4.71 -0.89
CA MET A 10 2.51 -4.66 0.51
C MET A 10 4.04 -4.51 0.63
N LYS A 11 4.81 -5.22 -0.21
CA LYS A 11 6.27 -5.11 -0.23
C LYS A 11 6.77 -3.75 -0.67
N MET A 12 6.17 -3.13 -1.70
CA MET A 12 6.56 -1.76 -2.11
C MET A 12 6.36 -0.75 -0.98
N THR A 13 5.21 -0.80 -0.30
CA THR A 13 4.93 0.09 0.83
C THR A 13 5.90 -0.15 1.98
N LYS A 14 6.21 -1.42 2.28
CA LYS A 14 7.23 -1.78 3.26
C LYS A 14 8.60 -1.22 2.91
N GLU A 15 9.04 -1.33 1.65
CA GLU A 15 10.32 -0.81 1.19
C GLU A 15 10.43 0.70 1.38
N TYR A 16 9.36 1.45 1.08
CA TYR A 16 9.30 2.89 1.37
C TYR A 16 9.40 3.18 2.88
N LEU A 17 8.58 2.51 3.69
CA LEU A 17 8.56 2.73 5.14
C LEU A 17 9.90 2.40 5.81
N GLU A 18 10.61 1.39 5.31
CA GLU A 18 11.95 0.99 5.77
C GLU A 18 13.09 1.87 5.22
N GLY A 19 12.78 2.81 4.30
CA GLY A 19 13.77 3.70 3.69
C GLY A 19 14.58 3.08 2.55
N ASN A 20 14.14 1.92 2.03
CA ASN A 20 14.71 1.25 0.87
C ASN A 20 14.17 1.81 -0.47
N MET A 21 13.16 2.66 -0.43
CA MET A 21 12.56 3.37 -1.56
C MET A 21 12.35 4.83 -1.15
N ASP A 22 12.69 5.77 -2.03
CA ASP A 22 12.48 7.20 -1.77
C ASP A 22 11.02 7.61 -2.00
N ILE A 23 10.66 8.77 -1.44
CA ILE A 23 9.28 9.27 -1.47
C ILE A 23 8.78 9.57 -2.88
N ILE A 24 9.65 10.06 -3.78
CA ILE A 24 9.25 10.39 -5.16
C ILE A 24 8.94 9.09 -5.90
N THR A 25 9.81 8.10 -5.79
CA THR A 25 9.58 6.77 -6.37
C THR A 25 8.28 6.16 -5.82
N TYR A 26 8.06 6.19 -4.51
CA TYR A 26 6.85 5.60 -3.92
C TYR A 26 5.57 6.31 -4.37
N THR A 27 5.53 7.65 -4.29
CA THR A 27 4.32 8.43 -4.59
C THR A 27 3.95 8.43 -6.08
N LEU A 28 4.91 8.17 -6.98
CA LEU A 28 4.65 8.05 -8.42
C LEU A 28 4.37 6.61 -8.85
N ASP A 29 5.17 5.64 -8.41
CA ASP A 29 5.11 4.28 -8.93
C ASP A 29 4.01 3.46 -8.24
N PHE A 30 3.78 3.65 -6.94
CA PHE A 30 2.80 2.85 -6.22
C PHE A 30 1.36 3.00 -6.74
N PRO A 31 0.82 4.22 -6.99
CA PRO A 31 -0.51 4.37 -7.55
C PRO A 31 -0.65 3.67 -8.91
N HIS A 32 0.36 3.81 -9.77
CA HIS A 32 0.40 3.15 -11.08
C HIS A 32 0.37 1.62 -10.95
N GLU A 33 1.13 1.08 -10.00
CA GLU A 33 1.17 -0.36 -9.71
C GLU A 33 -0.16 -0.87 -9.15
N VAL A 34 -0.84 -0.10 -8.29
CA VAL A 34 -2.19 -0.43 -7.80
C VAL A 34 -3.18 -0.45 -8.97
N GLU A 35 -3.24 0.60 -9.78
CA GLU A 35 -4.18 0.71 -10.90
C GLU A 35 -3.97 -0.41 -11.94
N SER A 36 -2.72 -0.66 -12.34
CA SER A 36 -2.40 -1.68 -13.33
C SER A 36 -2.71 -3.12 -12.86
N ARG A 37 -2.78 -3.33 -11.54
CA ARG A 37 -3.02 -4.64 -10.92
C ARG A 37 -4.43 -4.80 -10.37
N TYR A 38 -5.22 -3.74 -10.31
CA TYR A 38 -6.47 -3.73 -9.55
C TYR A 38 -7.45 -4.83 -9.97
N ASP A 39 -7.63 -5.03 -11.27
CA ASP A 39 -8.48 -6.11 -11.81
C ASP A 39 -8.01 -7.51 -11.40
N ALA A 40 -6.69 -7.72 -11.33
CA ALA A 40 -6.12 -9.00 -10.89
C ALA A 40 -6.23 -9.15 -9.36
N LEU A 41 -5.96 -8.07 -8.62
CA LEU A 41 -6.10 -7.98 -7.17
C LEU A 41 -7.54 -8.30 -6.73
N GLN A 42 -8.54 -7.78 -7.43
CA GLN A 42 -9.96 -8.07 -7.15
C GLN A 42 -10.32 -9.55 -7.38
N LYS A 43 -9.70 -10.21 -8.36
CA LYS A 43 -9.90 -11.64 -8.64
C LYS A 43 -9.20 -12.53 -7.61
N GLU A 44 -8.08 -12.09 -7.07
CA GLU A 44 -7.36 -12.78 -6.00
C GLU A 44 -8.11 -12.66 -4.66
N ASP A 45 -8.42 -11.43 -4.25
CA ASP A 45 -9.15 -11.13 -3.03
C ASP A 45 -9.76 -9.72 -3.11
N LYS A 46 -11.05 -9.67 -3.42
CA LYS A 46 -11.79 -8.40 -3.55
C LYS A 46 -11.70 -7.51 -2.32
N ILE A 47 -11.76 -8.09 -1.12
CA ILE A 47 -11.72 -7.30 0.12
C ILE A 47 -10.31 -6.72 0.32
N MET A 48 -9.25 -7.49 0.03
CA MET A 48 -7.89 -6.94 0.08
C MET A 48 -7.68 -5.86 -0.98
N ALA A 49 -8.25 -6.03 -2.18
CA ALA A 49 -8.15 -5.02 -3.23
C ALA A 49 -8.74 -3.67 -2.81
N GLU A 50 -9.95 -3.70 -2.24
CA GLU A 50 -10.62 -2.50 -1.72
C GLU A 50 -9.85 -1.89 -0.55
N LEU A 51 -9.36 -2.72 0.38
CA LEU A 51 -8.58 -2.24 1.53
C LEU A 51 -7.26 -1.61 1.12
N ILE A 52 -6.52 -2.20 0.18
CA ILE A 52 -5.28 -1.61 -0.35
C ILE A 52 -5.57 -0.26 -0.99
N TYR A 53 -6.60 -0.17 -1.82
CA TYR A 53 -6.96 1.09 -2.47
C TYR A 53 -7.32 2.16 -1.43
N ASN A 54 -8.21 1.84 -0.50
CA ASN A 54 -8.65 2.81 0.50
C ASN A 54 -7.50 3.23 1.43
N CYS A 55 -6.76 2.29 1.99
CA CYS A 55 -5.72 2.60 2.99
C CYS A 55 -4.46 3.21 2.39
N LEU A 56 -4.01 2.76 1.21
CA LEU A 56 -2.71 3.17 0.66
C LEU A 56 -2.82 4.22 -0.45
N ILE A 57 -3.97 4.34 -1.13
CA ILE A 57 -4.22 5.42 -2.10
C ILE A 57 -4.99 6.55 -1.44
N GLU A 58 -6.24 6.32 -1.04
CA GLU A 58 -7.15 7.38 -0.58
C GLU A 58 -6.74 7.98 0.77
N ASP A 59 -6.46 7.13 1.76
CA ASP A 59 -6.03 7.53 3.10
C ASP A 59 -4.49 7.51 3.25
N GLY A 60 -3.78 7.23 2.15
CA GLY A 60 -2.31 7.16 2.08
C GLY A 60 -1.76 8.21 1.15
N ILE A 61 -1.48 7.85 -0.11
CA ILE A 61 -0.80 8.71 -1.08
C ILE A 61 -1.50 10.04 -1.33
N HIS A 62 -2.83 10.11 -1.29
CA HIS A 62 -3.56 11.39 -1.42
C HIS A 62 -3.31 12.38 -0.26
N LEU A 63 -2.56 12.00 0.77
CA LEU A 63 -2.12 12.90 1.85
C LEU A 63 -0.76 13.55 1.57
N TYR A 64 -0.01 13.08 0.57
CA TYR A 64 1.37 13.51 0.32
C TYR A 64 1.52 15.04 0.16
N ASP A 65 0.61 15.69 -0.56
CA ASP A 65 0.64 17.15 -0.79
C ASP A 65 -0.11 17.96 0.28
N LYS A 66 -0.70 17.28 1.28
CA LYS A 66 -1.55 17.89 2.32
C LYS A 66 -0.82 18.10 3.65
N MET A 67 0.34 17.48 3.84
CA MET A 67 1.08 17.52 5.11
C MET A 67 2.60 17.40 4.90
N PRO A 68 3.41 17.74 5.91
CA PRO A 68 4.86 17.49 5.88
C PRO A 68 5.19 16.01 5.67
N GLU A 69 6.34 15.73 5.04
CA GLU A 69 6.79 14.37 4.71
C GLU A 69 6.82 13.41 5.92
N GLU A 70 7.25 13.88 7.09
CA GLU A 70 7.29 13.05 8.31
C GLU A 70 5.88 12.69 8.81
N GLU A 71 4.93 13.62 8.72
CA GLU A 71 3.52 13.37 9.07
C GLU A 71 2.90 12.39 8.07
N PHE A 72 3.14 12.60 6.77
CA PHE A 72 2.72 11.68 5.71
C PHE A 72 3.23 10.26 5.95
N LYS A 73 4.52 10.12 6.24
CA LYS A 73 5.14 8.81 6.48
C LYS A 73 4.55 8.13 7.72
N GLN A 74 4.21 8.89 8.74
CA GLN A 74 3.57 8.36 9.95
C GLN A 74 2.14 7.89 9.67
N GLU A 75 1.32 8.68 8.97
CA GLU A 75 -0.05 8.30 8.56
C GLU A 75 -0.03 7.03 7.70
N LEU A 76 0.82 6.99 6.67
CA LEU A 76 0.95 5.81 5.80
C LEU A 76 1.38 4.56 6.57
N LYS A 77 2.26 4.72 7.57
CA LYS A 77 2.69 3.62 8.44
C LYS A 77 1.54 3.05 9.26
N GLU A 78 0.64 3.89 9.76
CA GLU A 78 -0.54 3.46 10.51
C GLU A 78 -1.51 2.68 9.61
N GLN A 79 -1.75 3.18 8.40
CA GLN A 79 -2.54 2.47 7.37
C GLN A 79 -1.92 1.11 7.01
N TYR A 80 -0.61 1.07 6.79
CA TYR A 80 0.12 -0.17 6.49
C TYR A 80 0.05 -1.18 7.64
N GLN A 81 0.16 -0.74 8.89
CA GLN A 81 0.05 -1.61 10.06
C GLN A 81 -1.36 -2.17 10.22
N TYR A 82 -2.40 -1.38 9.93
CA TYR A 82 -3.78 -1.85 9.89
C TYR A 82 -3.97 -2.94 8.84
N LEU A 83 -3.49 -2.73 7.61
CA LEU A 83 -3.53 -3.72 6.54
C LEU A 83 -2.77 -5.00 6.89
N THR A 84 -1.59 -4.88 7.47
CA THR A 84 -0.77 -6.05 7.86
C THR A 84 -1.52 -6.94 8.84
N LYS A 85 -2.20 -6.35 9.84
CA LYS A 85 -3.01 -7.12 10.80
C LYS A 85 -4.16 -7.88 10.11
N ILE A 86 -4.82 -7.26 9.14
CA ILE A 86 -5.89 -7.92 8.38
C ILE A 86 -5.32 -9.03 7.49
N TYR A 87 -4.22 -8.74 6.80
CA TYR A 87 -3.54 -9.71 5.94
C TYR A 87 -3.10 -10.94 6.75
N ASP A 88 -2.48 -10.74 7.91
CA ASP A 88 -2.04 -11.83 8.79
C ASP A 88 -3.21 -12.70 9.25
N VAL A 89 -4.37 -12.14 9.54
CA VAL A 89 -5.58 -12.91 9.93
C VAL A 89 -6.17 -13.71 8.78
N ARG A 90 -6.00 -13.26 7.53
CA ARG A 90 -6.63 -13.87 6.35
C ARG A 90 -5.75 -14.91 5.67
N PHE A 91 -4.43 -14.83 5.86
CA PHE A 91 -3.45 -15.65 5.15
C PHE A 91 -2.50 -16.45 6.06
N ASN A 92 -2.59 -16.32 7.39
CA ASN A 92 -1.95 -17.23 8.37
C ASN A 92 -3.00 -18.00 9.18
#